data_AF-A0AAV0J6G2-F1
#
_entry.id   AF-A0AAV0J6G2-F1
#
_cell.length_a   1.000
_cell.length_b   1.000
_cell.length_c   1.000
_cell.angle_alpha   90.00
_cell.angle_beta   90.00
_cell.angle_gamma   90.00
#
_symmetry.space_group_name_H-M   'P 1'
#
loop_
_entity.id
_entity.type
_entity.pdbx_description
1 polymer ?
#
loop_
_entity_poly.entity_id
_entity_poly.type
_entity_poly.pdbx_seq_one_letter_code
_entity_poly.pdbx_strand_id
1 'polypeptide(L)'
;MLAAWMRLKYPHLTVGALASSAPILQFENIVPPDTFYNIVSNDFKRESTSCFDTIKKSWGEVEAEGRKDNGLSLLTKTFHFCRELKSTGDLIDWLESAYSYLAMVDYPYPSSFMMPLPGHPIREVCRKIDDSPEGSSVLERIFAGVSIYYNYTGTASCFELDDDPHGLDGWNWQACTEMVMPMSSDKETSMFPPYDFHYSDYEQDCWRTFSVLPRPRWVTTEFGGHDIRTALRTFGSNMIFSNGLLDPWSGGSVLQNVSDTITALVTEEGAHHIDLRPSTPGDPDWLIQQRATEIKLIRGWIDDYSRAKHQKSTFNM
;
A
#
# COMPACT_ATOMS: atom_id res chain seq x y z
N MET A 1 1.06 -6.90 -9.47
CA MET A 1 0.27 -8.13 -9.75
C MET A 1 0.26 -8.50 -11.24
N LEU A 2 -0.19 -7.59 -12.11
CA LEU A 2 -0.39 -7.88 -13.55
C LEU A 2 0.84 -8.46 -14.25
N ALA A 3 2.06 -7.96 -13.97
CA ALA A 3 3.29 -8.51 -14.55
C ALA A 3 3.47 -10.01 -14.20
N ALA A 4 3.17 -10.39 -12.96
CA ALA A 4 3.24 -11.79 -12.52
C ALA A 4 2.20 -12.66 -13.24
N TRP A 5 0.95 -12.20 -13.29
CA TRP A 5 -0.14 -12.92 -13.95
C TRP A 5 0.05 -13.04 -15.46
N MET A 6 0.58 -11.99 -16.10
CA MET A 6 0.91 -12.02 -17.52
C MET A 6 2.00 -13.05 -17.82
N ARG A 7 3.05 -13.13 -17.00
CA ARG A 7 4.09 -14.15 -17.15
C ARG A 7 3.54 -15.56 -16.89
N LEU A 8 2.66 -15.71 -15.90
CA LEU A 8 2.04 -16.99 -15.55
C LEU A 8 1.12 -17.52 -16.66
N LYS A 9 0.25 -16.67 -17.24
CA LYS A 9 -0.75 -17.07 -18.24
C LYS A 9 -0.22 -17.04 -19.68
N TYR A 10 0.72 -16.15 -19.98
CA TYR A 10 1.24 -15.94 -21.34
C TYR A 10 2.77 -16.05 -21.42
N PRO A 11 3.37 -17.18 -20.98
CA PRO A 11 4.81 -17.35 -20.98
C PRO A 11 5.44 -17.41 -22.39
N HIS A 12 4.61 -17.50 -23.43
CA HIS A 12 5.02 -17.45 -24.84
C HIS A 12 5.19 -16.02 -25.37
N LEU A 13 4.69 -15.00 -24.67
CA LEU A 13 4.78 -13.59 -25.08
C LEU A 13 5.88 -12.81 -24.34
N THR A 14 6.22 -13.21 -23.12
CA THR A 14 7.21 -12.53 -22.27
C THR A 14 8.30 -13.50 -21.84
N VAL A 15 9.54 -13.03 -21.68
CA VAL A 15 10.67 -13.89 -21.23
C VAL A 15 10.78 -14.00 -19.71
N GLY A 16 10.15 -13.07 -18.98
CA GLY A 16 10.10 -13.04 -17.53
C GLY A 16 9.28 -11.85 -17.02
N ALA A 17 9.18 -11.70 -15.70
CA ALA A 17 8.48 -10.58 -15.06
C ALA A 17 9.17 -10.13 -13.77
N LEU A 18 9.23 -8.82 -13.57
CA LEU A 18 9.49 -8.18 -12.28
C LEU A 18 8.15 -7.74 -11.70
N ALA A 19 7.73 -8.34 -10.60
CA ALA A 19 6.50 -8.07 -9.89
C ALA A 19 6.82 -7.41 -8.55
N SER A 20 7.17 -6.13 -8.61
CA SER A 20 7.47 -5.32 -7.43
C SER A 20 6.21 -4.97 -6.65
N SER A 21 6.28 -5.12 -5.31
CA SER A 21 5.20 -4.87 -4.35
C SER A 21 3.85 -5.41 -4.82
N ALA A 22 3.84 -6.67 -5.26
CA ALA A 22 2.68 -7.28 -5.88
C ALA A 22 1.90 -8.15 -4.87
N PRO A 23 0.77 -7.68 -4.31
CA PRO A 23 0.03 -8.40 -3.27
C PRO A 23 -0.87 -9.52 -3.85
N ILE A 24 -0.28 -10.47 -4.58
CA ILE A 24 -1.05 -11.55 -5.25
C ILE A 24 -1.71 -12.56 -4.29
N LEU A 25 -1.44 -12.45 -2.98
CA LEU A 25 -2.01 -13.26 -1.91
C LEU A 25 -3.09 -12.53 -1.11
N GLN A 26 -3.39 -11.24 -1.40
CA GLN A 26 -4.39 -10.46 -0.65
C GLN A 26 -5.82 -10.79 -1.08
N PHE A 27 -6.19 -12.07 -1.15
CA PHE A 27 -7.51 -12.52 -1.58
C PHE A 27 -8.07 -13.58 -0.63
N GLU A 28 -9.39 -13.61 -0.50
CA GLU A 28 -10.10 -14.51 0.42
C GLU A 28 -9.48 -14.49 1.82
N ASN A 29 -9.06 -15.65 2.33
CA ASN A 29 -8.36 -15.80 3.61
C ASN A 29 -6.96 -16.40 3.42
N ILE A 30 -6.30 -16.12 2.28
CA ILE A 30 -4.94 -16.60 2.00
C ILE A 30 -3.93 -15.99 3.00
N VAL A 31 -4.11 -14.71 3.34
CA VAL A 31 -3.36 -14.02 4.39
C VAL A 31 -4.32 -13.45 5.44
N PRO A 32 -3.87 -13.23 6.69
CA PRO A 32 -4.69 -12.59 7.71
C PRO A 32 -5.16 -11.19 7.25
N PRO A 33 -6.46 -10.84 7.40
CA PRO A 33 -7.01 -9.59 6.88
C PRO A 33 -6.45 -8.34 7.59
N ASP A 34 -5.92 -8.51 8.81
CA ASP A 34 -5.30 -7.46 9.62
C ASP A 34 -3.86 -7.09 9.20
N THR A 35 -3.26 -7.88 8.31
CA THR A 35 -1.85 -7.73 7.94
C THR A 35 -1.51 -6.33 7.44
N PHE A 36 -2.34 -5.75 6.58
CA PHE A 36 -2.09 -4.43 5.99
C PHE A 36 -1.98 -3.35 7.07
N TYR A 37 -3.03 -3.19 7.87
CA TYR A 37 -3.07 -2.16 8.91
C TYR A 37 -2.10 -2.42 10.06
N ASN A 38 -1.76 -3.69 10.34
CA ASN A 38 -0.71 -4.03 11.30
C ASN A 38 0.67 -3.58 10.82
N ILE A 39 0.99 -3.71 9.52
CA ILE A 39 2.27 -3.21 8.98
C ILE A 39 2.31 -1.68 9.06
N VAL A 40 1.26 -0.99 8.58
CA VAL A 40 1.17 0.48 8.70
C VAL A 40 1.38 0.92 10.16
N SER A 41 0.68 0.28 11.08
CA SER A 41 0.79 0.52 12.52
C SER A 41 2.21 0.32 13.06
N ASN A 42 2.90 -0.72 12.62
CA ASN A 42 4.27 -1.01 13.03
C ASN A 42 5.27 0.00 12.46
N ASP A 43 5.03 0.56 11.28
CA ASP A 43 5.90 1.60 10.71
C ASP A 43 5.89 2.87 11.55
N PHE A 44 4.71 3.34 11.96
CA PHE A 44 4.59 4.48 12.86
C PHE A 44 5.19 4.17 14.24
N LYS A 45 4.92 2.96 14.77
CA LYS A 45 5.45 2.52 16.07
C LYS A 45 6.98 2.41 16.09
N ARG A 46 7.59 2.01 14.97
CA ARG A 46 9.05 1.95 14.80
C ARG A 46 9.68 3.34 14.93
N GLU A 47 9.04 4.37 14.37
CA GLU A 47 9.54 5.74 14.46
C GLU A 47 9.28 6.36 15.85
N SER A 48 8.08 6.17 16.42
CA SER A 48 7.78 6.59 17.80
C SER A 48 6.55 5.89 18.37
N THR A 49 6.73 5.24 19.52
CA THR A 49 5.60 4.70 20.32
C THR A 49 4.65 5.81 20.76
N SER A 50 5.15 7.02 21.07
CA SER A 50 4.29 8.14 21.50
C SER A 50 3.42 8.65 20.35
N CYS A 51 3.98 8.72 19.15
CA CYS A 51 3.26 9.03 17.93
C CYS A 51 2.15 8.00 17.66
N PHE A 52 2.51 6.71 17.67
CA PHE A 52 1.56 5.60 17.53
C PHE A 52 0.41 5.70 18.54
N ASP A 53 0.71 5.86 19.83
CA ASP A 53 -0.30 5.95 20.89
C ASP A 53 -1.17 7.20 20.75
N THR A 54 -0.59 8.31 20.29
CA THR A 54 -1.33 9.57 20.04
C THR A 54 -2.30 9.41 18.88
N ILE A 55 -1.88 8.79 17.76
CA ILE A 55 -2.76 8.46 16.63
C ILE A 55 -3.87 7.52 17.10
N LYS A 56 -3.53 6.43 17.80
CA LYS A 56 -4.52 5.46 18.30
C LYS A 56 -5.54 6.09 19.25
N LYS A 57 -5.10 7.03 20.09
CA LYS A 57 -6.00 7.79 20.97
C LYS A 57 -6.90 8.76 20.20
N SER A 58 -6.41 9.34 19.10
CA SER A 58 -7.08 10.43 18.40
C SER A 58 -8.47 10.07 17.86
N TRP A 59 -8.69 8.82 17.48
CA TRP A 59 -9.99 8.35 16.96
C TRP A 59 -11.11 8.57 17.95
N GLY A 60 -10.87 8.22 19.23
CA GLY A 60 -11.85 8.44 20.30
C GLY A 60 -12.09 9.92 20.58
N GLU A 61 -11.07 10.78 20.40
CA GLU A 61 -11.18 12.23 20.54
C GLU A 61 -12.00 12.85 19.39
N VAL A 62 -11.81 12.37 18.15
CA VAL A 62 -12.61 12.78 16.98
C VAL A 62 -14.10 12.47 17.22
N GLU A 63 -14.42 11.25 17.63
CA GLU A 63 -15.81 10.88 17.92
C GLU A 63 -16.38 11.66 19.11
N ALA A 64 -15.60 11.82 20.18
CA ALA A 64 -16.03 12.55 21.37
C ALA A 64 -16.33 14.02 21.07
N GLU A 65 -15.52 14.65 20.23
CA GLU A 65 -15.76 16.02 19.77
C GLU A 65 -16.99 16.08 18.85
N GLY A 66 -17.11 15.16 17.89
CA GLY A 66 -18.24 15.12 16.96
C GLY A 66 -19.61 14.94 17.61
N ARG A 67 -19.68 14.35 18.81
CA ARG A 67 -20.93 14.20 19.61
C ARG A 67 -21.38 15.47 20.32
N LYS A 68 -20.54 16.51 20.41
CA LYS A 68 -20.89 17.78 21.06
C LYS A 68 -21.69 18.70 20.14
N ASP A 69 -22.42 19.64 20.74
CA ASP A 69 -23.06 20.73 20.00
C ASP A 69 -21.99 21.55 19.27
N ASN A 70 -22.13 21.69 17.94
CA ASN A 70 -21.15 22.32 17.04
C ASN A 70 -19.79 21.61 16.93
N GLY A 71 -19.68 20.35 17.38
CA GLY A 71 -18.43 19.57 17.33
C GLY A 71 -17.85 19.41 15.92
N LEU A 72 -18.69 19.10 14.93
CA LEU A 72 -18.28 19.00 13.52
C LEU A 72 -17.74 20.33 12.98
N SER A 73 -18.30 21.46 13.39
CA SER A 73 -17.81 22.79 13.01
C SER A 73 -16.45 23.09 13.66
N LEU A 74 -16.22 22.63 14.90
CA LEU A 74 -14.91 22.74 15.52
C LEU A 74 -13.88 21.86 14.80
N LEU A 75 -14.20 20.59 14.54
CA LEU A 75 -13.33 19.68 13.79
C LEU A 75 -13.01 20.24 12.39
N THR A 76 -14.01 20.78 11.69
CA THR A 76 -13.82 21.45 10.40
C THR A 76 -12.76 22.55 10.49
N LYS A 77 -12.81 23.38 11.53
CA LYS A 77 -11.86 24.47 11.75
C LYS A 77 -10.48 23.96 12.17
N THR A 78 -10.42 22.99 13.08
CA THR A 78 -9.15 22.41 13.58
C THR A 78 -8.36 21.75 12.46
N PHE A 79 -9.04 21.05 11.56
CA PHE A 79 -8.41 20.36 10.43
C PHE A 79 -8.38 21.17 9.14
N HIS A 80 -8.82 22.43 9.18
CA HIS A 80 -8.78 23.37 8.05
C HIS A 80 -9.52 22.83 6.79
N PHE A 81 -10.69 22.20 6.94
CA PHE A 81 -11.47 21.80 5.78
C PHE A 81 -12.16 23.01 5.12
N CYS A 82 -12.25 22.99 3.78
CA CYS A 82 -12.88 24.07 3.01
C CYS A 82 -14.41 24.11 3.17
N ARG A 83 -15.02 23.00 3.57
CA ARG A 83 -16.45 22.84 3.80
C ARG A 83 -16.68 22.15 5.12
N GLU A 84 -17.86 22.38 5.70
CA GLU A 84 -18.26 21.74 6.95
C GLU A 84 -18.36 20.21 6.77
N LEU A 85 -17.75 19.48 7.70
CA LEU A 85 -17.82 18.02 7.75
C LEU A 85 -19.28 17.56 7.90
N LYS A 86 -19.69 16.56 7.14
CA LYS A 86 -21.04 15.98 7.26
C LYS A 86 -21.10 14.96 8.38
N SER A 87 -19.99 14.25 8.60
CA SER A 87 -19.84 13.25 9.64
C SER A 87 -18.42 13.22 10.20
N THR A 88 -18.23 12.59 11.36
CA THR A 88 -16.88 12.25 11.85
C THR A 88 -16.22 11.17 11.00
N GLY A 89 -17.02 10.34 10.31
CA GLY A 89 -16.53 9.33 9.38
C GLY A 89 -15.69 9.97 8.26
N ASP A 90 -16.15 11.09 7.72
CA ASP A 90 -15.43 11.83 6.66
C ASP A 90 -14.00 12.21 7.10
N LEU A 91 -13.81 12.62 8.36
CA LEU A 91 -12.49 12.95 8.91
C LEU A 91 -11.68 11.69 9.23
N ILE A 92 -12.33 10.62 9.72
CA ILE A 92 -11.67 9.35 9.98
C ILE A 92 -11.09 8.80 8.67
N ASP A 93 -11.91 8.66 7.63
CA ASP A 93 -11.52 8.16 6.31
C ASP A 93 -10.36 8.98 5.71
N TRP A 94 -10.40 10.31 5.88
CA TRP A 94 -9.32 11.21 5.46
C TRP A 94 -8.02 10.96 6.21
N LEU A 95 -8.05 10.85 7.54
CA LEU A 95 -6.86 10.55 8.34
C LEU A 95 -6.32 9.15 8.04
N GLU A 96 -7.18 8.14 7.92
CA GLU A 96 -6.78 6.77 7.59
C GLU A 96 -6.04 6.70 6.27
N SER A 97 -6.60 7.36 5.24
CA SER A 97 -5.97 7.47 3.92
C SER A 97 -4.55 8.02 4.00
N ALA A 98 -4.34 9.11 4.76
CA ALA A 98 -3.02 9.69 4.93
C ALA A 98 -2.03 8.71 5.53
N TYR A 99 -2.39 8.02 6.62
CA TYR A 99 -1.48 7.07 7.28
C TYR A 99 -1.15 5.87 6.40
N SER A 100 -2.13 5.32 5.69
CA SER A 100 -1.91 4.22 4.74
C SER A 100 -1.00 4.63 3.59
N TYR A 101 -1.22 5.82 3.01
CA TYR A 101 -0.34 6.30 1.94
C TYR A 101 1.05 6.63 2.45
N LEU A 102 1.19 7.26 3.62
CA LEU A 102 2.49 7.54 4.24
C LEU A 102 3.34 6.26 4.40
N ALA A 103 2.75 5.14 4.82
CA ALA A 103 3.43 3.84 4.86
C ALA A 103 3.86 3.35 3.48
N MET A 104 2.99 3.47 2.47
CA MET A 104 3.37 3.10 1.10
C MET A 104 4.54 3.94 0.57
N VAL A 105 4.64 5.23 0.92
CA VAL A 105 5.67 6.13 0.39
C VAL A 105 6.71 6.58 1.41
N ASP A 106 7.04 5.74 2.40
CA ASP A 106 8.10 6.00 3.39
C ASP A 106 9.52 5.86 2.80
N TYR A 107 9.79 6.59 1.71
CA TYR A 107 11.05 6.54 0.99
C TYR A 107 12.16 7.32 1.72
N PRO A 108 13.45 6.93 1.57
CA PRO A 108 14.57 7.57 2.27
C PRO A 108 14.93 8.96 1.71
N TYR A 109 14.25 9.42 0.67
CA TYR A 109 14.50 10.70 0.02
C TYR A 109 13.19 11.39 -0.40
N PRO A 110 13.21 12.73 -0.62
CA PRO A 110 12.03 13.45 -1.07
C PRO A 110 11.46 12.88 -2.38
N SER A 111 10.13 12.80 -2.45
CA SER A 111 9.45 12.26 -3.62
C SER A 111 8.10 12.94 -3.86
N SER A 112 7.56 12.77 -5.06
CA SER A 112 6.25 13.33 -5.45
C SER A 112 5.46 12.30 -6.25
N PHE A 113 5.14 11.17 -5.59
CA PHE A 113 4.34 10.10 -6.18
C PHE A 113 2.85 10.29 -5.84
N MET A 114 2.49 10.10 -4.57
CA MET A 114 1.13 10.39 -4.07
C MET A 114 0.97 11.89 -3.81
N MET A 115 1.87 12.43 -2.98
CA MET A 115 1.98 13.84 -2.64
C MET A 115 3.45 14.26 -2.66
N PRO A 116 3.78 15.56 -2.76
CA PRO A 116 5.12 16.05 -2.48
C PRO A 116 5.46 15.82 -1.01
N LEU A 117 6.46 14.99 -0.74
CA LEU A 117 6.82 14.57 0.62
C LEU A 117 8.34 14.67 0.85
N PRO A 118 8.77 14.87 2.12
CA PRO A 118 10.17 14.75 2.50
C PRO A 118 10.64 13.29 2.42
N GLY A 119 11.94 13.06 2.59
CA GLY A 119 12.44 11.72 2.90
C GLY A 119 12.04 11.32 4.33
N HIS A 120 11.77 10.04 4.54
CA HIS A 120 11.24 9.47 5.78
C HIS A 120 10.00 10.21 6.29
N PRO A 121 8.92 10.32 5.48
CA PRO A 121 7.76 11.11 5.83
C PRO A 121 7.06 10.65 7.13
N ILE A 122 7.07 9.36 7.49
CA ILE A 122 6.51 8.89 8.77
C ILE A 122 7.29 9.47 9.95
N ARG A 123 8.63 9.49 9.85
CA ARG A 123 9.49 10.11 10.87
C ARG A 123 9.15 11.58 11.07
N GLU A 124 8.92 12.31 9.98
CA GLU A 124 8.56 13.72 10.04
C GLU A 124 7.17 13.95 10.64
N VAL A 125 6.19 13.09 10.32
CA VAL A 125 4.85 13.10 10.94
C VAL A 125 4.96 12.88 12.45
N CYS A 126 5.69 11.85 12.86
CA CYS A 126 5.85 11.53 14.28
C CYS A 126 6.62 12.61 15.02
N ARG A 127 7.64 13.20 14.41
CA ARG A 127 8.34 14.38 14.96
C ARG A 127 7.38 15.54 15.20
N LYS A 128 6.48 15.85 14.24
CA LYS A 128 5.49 16.92 14.41
C LYS A 128 4.49 16.63 15.52
N ILE A 129 4.05 15.39 15.67
CA ILE A 129 3.15 14.96 16.74
C ILE A 129 3.85 15.07 18.11
N ASP A 130 5.09 14.61 18.21
CA ASP A 130 5.83 14.53 19.48
C ASP A 130 6.40 15.89 19.93
N ASP A 131 6.87 16.71 18.99
CA ASP A 131 7.44 18.06 19.26
C ASP A 131 6.37 19.17 19.35
N SER A 132 5.09 18.81 19.40
CA SER A 132 4.02 19.81 19.51
C SER A 132 4.11 20.61 20.82
N PRO A 133 3.75 21.92 20.81
CA PRO A 133 3.85 22.77 21.99
C PRO A 133 3.16 22.21 23.24
N GLU A 134 3.70 22.54 24.41
CA GLU A 134 3.08 22.17 25.69
C GLU A 134 1.65 22.75 25.76
N GLY A 135 0.69 21.88 26.08
CA GLY A 135 -0.74 22.23 26.12
C GLY A 135 -1.51 21.98 24.82
N SER A 136 -0.86 21.60 23.72
CA SER A 136 -1.57 21.20 22.49
C SER A 136 -2.47 19.98 22.74
N SER A 137 -3.71 20.07 22.27
CA SER A 137 -4.68 18.99 22.27
C SER A 137 -4.25 17.85 21.33
N VAL A 138 -4.78 16.64 21.55
CA VAL A 138 -4.51 15.49 20.66
C VAL A 138 -4.85 15.83 19.20
N LEU A 139 -5.98 16.48 18.95
CA LEU A 139 -6.41 16.82 17.59
C LEU A 139 -5.48 17.83 16.90
N GLU A 140 -4.96 18.82 17.63
CA GLU A 140 -3.97 19.77 17.09
C GLU A 140 -2.64 19.08 16.76
N ARG A 141 -2.19 18.14 17.62
CA ARG A 141 -0.99 17.33 17.37
C ARG A 141 -1.14 16.49 16.10
N ILE A 142 -2.30 15.86 15.93
CA ILE A 142 -2.63 15.06 14.74
C ILE A 142 -2.67 15.94 13.50
N PHE A 143 -3.29 17.11 13.57
CA PHE A 143 -3.29 18.05 12.45
C PHE A 143 -1.87 18.48 12.05
N ALA A 144 -1.00 18.78 13.03
CA ALA A 144 0.40 19.12 12.77
C ALA A 144 1.17 17.97 12.09
N GLY A 145 0.89 16.73 12.49
CA GLY A 145 1.46 15.53 11.88
C GLY A 145 0.97 15.31 10.44
N VAL A 146 -0.34 15.18 10.26
CA VAL A 146 -0.95 14.85 8.95
C VAL A 146 -0.75 15.96 7.91
N SER A 147 -0.45 17.19 8.36
CA SER A 147 -0.03 18.29 7.48
C SER A 147 1.27 17.98 6.71
N ILE A 148 2.11 17.04 7.17
CA ILE A 148 3.24 16.54 6.37
C ILE A 148 2.75 15.80 5.13
N TYR A 149 1.61 15.10 5.19
CA TYR A 149 1.04 14.45 4.01
C TYR A 149 0.28 15.43 3.12
N TYR A 150 -0.65 16.18 3.70
CA TYR A 150 -1.58 17.00 2.92
C TYR A 150 -1.07 18.40 2.57
N ASN A 151 -0.09 18.95 3.29
CA ASN A 151 0.36 20.33 3.09
C ASN A 151 1.87 20.52 3.34
N TYR A 152 2.70 19.56 2.94
CA TYR A 152 4.16 19.67 3.08
C TYR A 152 4.74 20.95 2.45
N THR A 153 4.18 21.37 1.30
CA THR A 153 4.60 22.57 0.57
C THR A 153 4.13 23.88 1.23
N GLY A 154 3.17 23.81 2.16
CA GLY A 154 2.57 24.97 2.81
C GLY A 154 1.67 25.83 1.90
N THR A 155 1.26 25.31 0.75
CA THR A 155 0.49 26.08 -0.25
C THR A 155 -1.03 25.91 -0.11
N ALA A 156 -1.51 24.88 0.58
CA ALA A 156 -2.94 24.66 0.77
C ALA A 156 -3.48 25.57 1.88
N SER A 157 -4.54 26.32 1.56
CA SER A 157 -5.26 27.16 2.53
C SER A 157 -6.32 26.39 3.30
N CYS A 158 -6.90 25.36 2.69
CA CYS A 158 -7.87 24.43 3.28
C CYS A 158 -7.89 23.12 2.47
N PHE A 159 -8.55 22.07 2.98
CA PHE A 159 -8.65 20.75 2.34
C PHE A 159 -10.07 20.44 1.86
N GLU A 160 -10.19 19.92 0.64
CA GLU A 160 -11.45 19.39 0.10
C GLU A 160 -11.47 17.86 0.23
N LEU A 161 -12.60 17.30 0.65
CA LEU A 161 -12.77 15.85 0.84
C LEU A 161 -13.16 15.10 -0.44
N ASP A 162 -13.82 15.78 -1.37
CA ASP A 162 -14.38 15.18 -2.59
C ASP A 162 -13.35 15.12 -3.76
N ASP A 163 -12.05 15.21 -3.49
CA ASP A 163 -11.02 15.19 -4.52
C ASP A 163 -10.60 13.74 -4.85
N ASP A 164 -10.71 13.34 -6.12
CA ASP A 164 -10.12 12.09 -6.66
C ASP A 164 -8.94 12.43 -7.59
N PRO A 165 -7.81 12.91 -7.06
CA PRO A 165 -6.68 13.32 -7.88
C PRO A 165 -5.97 12.14 -8.55
N HIS A 166 -6.33 10.90 -8.18
CA HIS A 166 -5.64 9.68 -8.62
C HIS A 166 -6.50 8.78 -9.52
N GLY A 167 -7.75 9.15 -9.82
CA GLY A 167 -8.65 8.37 -10.66
C GLY A 167 -9.05 7.04 -10.02
N LEU A 168 -9.25 7.04 -8.71
CA LEU A 168 -9.63 5.89 -7.90
C LEU A 168 -10.99 5.31 -8.29
N ASP A 169 -11.86 6.05 -8.98
CA ASP A 169 -13.14 5.51 -9.46
C ASP A 169 -12.99 4.23 -10.30
N GLY A 170 -11.99 4.19 -11.20
CA GLY A 170 -11.70 2.99 -11.99
C GLY A 170 -11.24 1.82 -11.13
N TRP A 171 -10.41 2.11 -10.12
CA TRP A 171 -9.93 1.12 -9.17
C TRP A 171 -11.05 0.60 -8.25
N ASN A 172 -11.91 1.48 -7.77
CA ASN A 172 -13.06 1.15 -6.93
C ASN A 172 -14.03 0.22 -7.66
N TRP A 173 -14.24 0.44 -8.96
CA TRP A 173 -15.00 -0.49 -9.79
C TRP A 173 -14.32 -1.86 -9.90
N GLN A 174 -12.99 -1.90 -10.09
CA GLN A 174 -12.25 -3.17 -10.11
C GLN A 174 -12.33 -3.90 -8.77
N ALA A 175 -12.21 -3.20 -7.64
CA ALA A 175 -12.36 -3.76 -6.30
C ALA A 175 -13.77 -4.36 -6.12
N CYS A 176 -14.80 -3.63 -6.55
CA CYS A 176 -16.19 -4.09 -6.51
C CYS A 176 -16.55 -5.21 -7.50
N THR A 177 -15.60 -5.69 -8.31
CA THR A 177 -15.84 -6.76 -9.28
C THR A 177 -14.90 -7.94 -9.10
N GLU A 178 -13.60 -7.75 -9.30
CA GLU A 178 -12.61 -8.84 -9.34
C GLU A 178 -11.54 -8.69 -8.26
N MET A 179 -11.14 -7.46 -7.93
CA MET A 179 -10.07 -7.15 -6.99
C MET A 179 -10.58 -7.08 -5.54
N VAL A 180 -11.36 -8.09 -5.14
CA VAL A 180 -11.93 -8.17 -3.78
C VAL A 180 -10.85 -8.58 -2.80
N MET A 181 -10.34 -7.60 -2.05
CA MET A 181 -9.20 -7.78 -1.13
C MET A 181 -9.64 -7.48 0.31
N PRO A 182 -9.99 -8.50 1.11
CA PRO A 182 -10.42 -8.32 2.49
C PRO A 182 -9.34 -7.65 3.35
N MET A 183 -9.74 -6.68 4.16
CA MET A 183 -8.88 -5.99 5.12
C MET A 183 -9.64 -5.70 6.41
N SER A 184 -8.99 -5.93 7.55
CA SER A 184 -9.51 -5.68 8.89
C SER A 184 -8.48 -4.89 9.70
N SER A 185 -8.88 -4.28 10.81
CA SER A 185 -7.97 -3.64 11.76
C SER A 185 -8.23 -4.18 13.16
N ASP A 186 -7.22 -4.78 13.77
CA ASP A 186 -7.32 -5.34 15.12
C ASP A 186 -7.20 -4.24 16.19
N LYS A 187 -8.01 -4.34 17.25
CA LYS A 187 -8.05 -3.35 18.32
C LYS A 187 -6.73 -3.22 19.09
N GLU A 188 -5.98 -4.29 19.27
CA GLU A 188 -4.78 -4.32 20.11
C GLU A 188 -3.53 -3.98 19.29
N THR A 189 -3.36 -4.60 18.12
CA THR A 189 -2.15 -4.46 17.30
C THR A 189 -2.18 -3.27 16.35
N SER A 190 -3.36 -2.82 15.94
CA SER A 190 -3.49 -1.67 15.04
C SER A 190 -3.56 -0.34 15.80
N MET A 191 -3.07 0.74 15.18
CA MET A 191 -3.38 2.11 15.60
C MET A 191 -4.74 2.59 15.08
N PHE A 192 -5.34 1.93 14.09
CA PHE A 192 -6.61 2.30 13.46
C PHE A 192 -7.81 1.92 14.35
N PRO A 193 -8.98 2.55 14.16
CA PRO A 193 -10.24 2.07 14.73
C PRO A 193 -10.47 0.59 14.38
N PRO A 194 -10.98 -0.24 15.29
CA PRO A 194 -11.20 -1.65 15.00
C PRO A 194 -12.30 -1.84 13.95
N TYR A 195 -12.00 -2.64 12.93
CA TYR A 195 -12.90 -2.92 11.82
C TYR A 195 -12.75 -4.37 11.38
N ASP A 196 -13.88 -5.07 11.22
CA ASP A 196 -13.93 -6.41 10.68
C ASP A 196 -14.54 -6.39 9.28
N PHE A 197 -13.83 -6.95 8.30
CA PHE A 197 -14.36 -7.11 6.96
C PHE A 197 -15.56 -8.08 6.95
N HIS A 198 -16.72 -7.58 6.54
CA HIS A 198 -17.91 -8.37 6.29
C HIS A 198 -18.30 -8.32 4.81
N TYR A 199 -18.24 -9.47 4.14
CA TYR A 199 -18.53 -9.56 2.71
C TYR A 199 -19.94 -9.06 2.34
N SER A 200 -20.95 -9.27 3.20
CA SER A 200 -22.31 -8.78 2.96
C SER A 200 -22.40 -7.27 2.86
N ASP A 201 -21.64 -6.56 3.70
CA ASP A 201 -21.66 -5.10 3.75
C ASP A 201 -20.90 -4.54 2.54
N TYR A 202 -19.76 -5.17 2.21
CA TYR A 202 -18.98 -4.88 1.00
C TYR A 202 -19.80 -5.09 -0.28
N GLU A 203 -20.52 -6.21 -0.38
CA GLU A 203 -21.41 -6.52 -1.51
C GLU A 203 -22.53 -5.48 -1.65
N GLN A 204 -23.17 -5.10 -0.53
CA GLN A 204 -24.21 -4.08 -0.55
C GLN A 204 -23.66 -2.72 -1.00
N ASP A 205 -22.46 -2.37 -0.55
CA ASP A 205 -21.85 -1.10 -0.93
C ASP A 205 -21.53 -1.05 -2.43
N CYS A 206 -20.91 -2.10 -2.96
CA CYS A 206 -20.64 -2.23 -4.39
C CYS A 206 -21.91 -2.21 -5.24
N TRP A 207 -23.00 -2.81 -4.75
CA TRP A 207 -24.30 -2.72 -5.41
C TRP A 207 -24.83 -1.29 -5.43
N ARG A 208 -24.77 -0.56 -4.32
CA ARG A 208 -25.25 0.84 -4.24
C ARG A 208 -24.43 1.78 -5.12
N THR A 209 -23.12 1.60 -5.16
CA THR A 209 -22.20 2.53 -5.84
C THR A 209 -22.12 2.25 -7.34
N PHE A 210 -22.01 0.98 -7.74
CA PHE A 210 -21.74 0.61 -9.14
C PHE A 210 -22.78 -0.32 -9.76
N SER A 211 -23.78 -0.77 -9.01
CA SER A 211 -24.79 -1.76 -9.48
C SER A 211 -24.15 -3.06 -9.98
N VAL A 212 -23.06 -3.49 -9.34
CA VAL A 212 -22.36 -4.76 -9.62
C VAL A 212 -22.28 -5.62 -8.37
N LEU A 213 -22.16 -6.93 -8.56
CA LEU A 213 -21.91 -7.87 -7.48
C LEU A 213 -20.44 -8.33 -7.54
N PRO A 214 -19.68 -8.20 -6.44
CA PRO A 214 -18.31 -8.68 -6.39
C PRO A 214 -18.20 -10.19 -6.64
N ARG A 215 -17.08 -10.63 -7.24
CA ARG A 215 -16.76 -12.03 -7.47
C ARG A 215 -15.51 -12.41 -6.67
N PRO A 216 -15.62 -12.64 -5.34
CA PRO A 216 -14.47 -12.75 -4.44
C PRO A 216 -13.52 -13.91 -4.76
N ARG A 217 -14.00 -14.93 -5.48
CA ARG A 217 -13.22 -16.11 -5.87
C ARG A 217 -12.66 -16.05 -7.29
N TRP A 218 -12.91 -14.98 -8.03
CA TRP A 218 -12.53 -14.90 -9.44
C TRP A 218 -11.00 -14.93 -9.61
N VAL A 219 -10.30 -14.03 -8.92
CA VAL A 219 -8.83 -13.94 -8.98
C VAL A 219 -8.18 -15.23 -8.48
N THR A 220 -8.67 -15.81 -7.40
CA THR A 220 -8.11 -17.05 -6.83
C THR A 220 -8.34 -18.25 -7.74
N THR A 221 -9.50 -18.33 -8.41
CA THR A 221 -9.77 -19.34 -9.44
C THR A 221 -8.84 -19.19 -10.64
N GLU A 222 -8.62 -17.97 -11.10
CA GLU A 222 -7.82 -17.72 -12.29
C GLU A 222 -6.31 -17.88 -12.07
N PHE A 223 -5.80 -17.43 -10.92
CA PHE A 223 -4.35 -17.26 -10.73
C PHE A 223 -3.73 -18.19 -9.69
N GLY A 224 -4.49 -19.12 -9.11
CA GLY A 224 -3.99 -20.21 -8.27
C GLY A 224 -4.41 -20.14 -6.79
N GLY A 225 -4.87 -18.98 -6.33
CA GLY A 225 -5.56 -18.83 -5.03
C GLY A 225 -4.77 -19.40 -3.84
N HIS A 226 -5.44 -20.21 -3.02
CA HIS A 226 -4.82 -20.86 -1.86
C HIS A 226 -3.61 -21.77 -2.21
N ASP A 227 -3.58 -22.31 -3.43
CA ASP A 227 -2.49 -23.16 -3.93
C ASP A 227 -1.48 -22.37 -4.81
N ILE A 228 -1.47 -21.04 -4.71
CA ILE A 228 -0.60 -20.15 -5.51
C ILE A 228 0.87 -20.57 -5.52
N ARG A 229 1.43 -21.05 -4.40
CA ARG A 229 2.82 -21.52 -4.36
C ARG A 229 3.01 -22.73 -5.29
N THR A 230 2.07 -23.66 -5.29
CA THR A 230 2.05 -24.83 -6.18
C THR A 230 1.83 -24.40 -7.62
N ALA A 231 0.88 -23.50 -7.87
CA ALA A 231 0.59 -22.96 -9.20
C ALA A 231 1.82 -22.25 -9.81
N LEU A 232 2.46 -21.36 -9.06
CA LEU A 232 3.69 -20.68 -9.47
C LEU A 232 4.82 -21.68 -9.71
N ARG A 233 5.03 -22.66 -8.82
CA ARG A 233 6.08 -23.68 -9.02
C ARG A 233 5.84 -24.56 -10.26
N THR A 234 4.57 -24.83 -10.59
CA THR A 234 4.21 -25.77 -11.66
C THR A 234 4.15 -25.09 -13.03
N PHE A 235 3.60 -23.87 -13.08
CA PHE A 235 3.29 -23.17 -14.33
C PHE A 235 4.10 -21.89 -14.52
N GLY A 236 4.65 -21.33 -13.44
CA GLY A 236 5.47 -20.12 -13.47
C GLY A 236 6.95 -20.41 -13.76
N SER A 237 7.65 -19.39 -14.22
CA SER A 237 9.11 -19.35 -14.34
C SER A 237 9.57 -17.94 -14.67
N ASN A 238 10.82 -17.60 -14.38
CA ASN A 238 11.44 -16.30 -14.67
C ASN A 238 10.65 -15.14 -14.07
N MET A 239 10.47 -15.16 -12.76
CA MET A 239 9.70 -14.16 -12.04
C MET A 239 10.50 -13.66 -10.84
N ILE A 240 10.53 -12.35 -10.64
CA ILE A 240 11.02 -11.72 -9.41
C ILE A 240 9.81 -11.14 -8.69
N PHE A 241 9.70 -11.43 -7.39
CA PHE A 241 8.82 -10.74 -6.48
C PHE A 241 9.68 -9.87 -5.55
N SER A 242 9.80 -8.58 -5.86
CA SER A 242 10.49 -7.63 -4.99
C SER A 242 9.52 -7.03 -3.98
N ASN A 243 9.92 -6.93 -2.72
CA ASN A 243 9.10 -6.37 -1.65
C ASN A 243 9.98 -5.62 -0.66
N GLY A 244 9.46 -4.50 -0.18
CA GLY A 244 9.98 -3.81 1.00
C GLY A 244 9.09 -4.10 2.21
N LEU A 245 9.67 -4.29 3.40
CA LEU A 245 8.90 -4.63 4.61
C LEU A 245 8.23 -3.42 5.28
N LEU A 246 8.54 -2.19 4.83
CA LEU A 246 7.78 -0.98 5.18
C LEU A 246 6.53 -0.80 4.30
N ASP A 247 6.44 -1.56 3.21
CA ASP A 247 5.26 -1.54 2.36
C ASP A 247 4.15 -2.37 2.99
N PRO A 248 2.99 -1.80 3.34
CA PRO A 248 1.89 -2.57 3.91
C PRO A 248 1.32 -3.61 2.93
N TRP A 249 1.54 -3.45 1.62
CA TRP A 249 1.17 -4.46 0.62
C TRP A 249 2.08 -5.70 0.62
N SER A 250 3.25 -5.63 1.24
CA SER A 250 4.17 -6.77 1.35
C SER A 250 3.55 -7.96 2.08
N GLY A 251 2.64 -7.70 3.02
CA GLY A 251 1.87 -8.70 3.75
C GLY A 251 1.03 -9.63 2.86
N GLY A 252 0.57 -9.11 1.72
CA GLY A 252 -0.16 -9.87 0.70
C GLY A 252 0.73 -10.42 -0.41
N SER A 253 2.07 -10.37 -0.30
CA SER A 253 2.99 -10.71 -1.39
C SER A 253 3.78 -12.01 -1.17
N VAL A 254 4.53 -12.42 -2.19
CA VAL A 254 5.45 -13.56 -2.13
C VAL A 254 6.78 -13.10 -1.54
N LEU A 255 7.03 -13.48 -0.29
CA LEU A 255 8.23 -13.08 0.46
C LEU A 255 9.33 -14.16 0.52
N GLN A 256 9.15 -15.29 -0.18
CA GLN A 256 10.11 -16.39 -0.20
C GLN A 256 10.26 -16.96 -1.60
N ASN A 257 11.45 -17.48 -1.91
CA ASN A 257 11.71 -18.18 -3.17
C ASN A 257 10.74 -19.36 -3.34
N VAL A 258 10.13 -19.45 -4.53
CA VAL A 258 9.18 -20.52 -4.88
C VAL A 258 9.91 -21.65 -5.62
N SER A 259 10.86 -21.28 -6.49
CA SER A 259 11.74 -22.17 -7.26
C SER A 259 13.04 -21.44 -7.65
N ASP A 260 13.95 -22.13 -8.33
CA ASP A 260 15.21 -21.55 -8.81
C ASP A 260 15.03 -20.38 -9.80
N THR A 261 13.85 -20.27 -10.42
CA THR A 261 13.53 -19.22 -11.41
C THR A 261 12.43 -18.27 -10.94
N ILE A 262 11.89 -18.48 -9.74
CA ILE A 262 10.88 -17.62 -9.12
C ILE A 262 11.41 -17.18 -7.75
N THR A 263 12.03 -16.01 -7.75
CA THR A 263 12.82 -15.48 -6.63
C THR A 263 12.07 -14.35 -5.95
N ALA A 264 12.12 -14.32 -4.61
CA ALA A 264 11.69 -13.19 -3.81
C ALA A 264 12.90 -12.36 -3.39
N LEU A 265 12.85 -11.05 -3.61
CA LEU A 265 13.85 -10.08 -3.14
C LEU A 265 13.20 -9.20 -2.08
N VAL A 266 13.52 -9.44 -0.81
CA VAL A 266 12.86 -8.77 0.32
C VAL A 266 13.86 -7.84 1.01
N THR A 267 13.45 -6.60 1.27
CA THR A 267 14.28 -5.58 1.94
C THR A 267 13.60 -5.03 3.18
N GLU A 268 14.36 -4.83 4.25
CA GLU A 268 13.79 -4.40 5.54
C GLU A 268 13.29 -2.95 5.52
N GLU A 269 14.03 -2.05 4.85
CA GLU A 269 13.75 -0.61 4.82
C GLU A 269 13.07 -0.14 3.52
N GLY A 270 12.64 -1.08 2.67
CA GLY A 270 11.91 -0.73 1.45
C GLY A 270 10.46 -0.38 1.73
N ALA A 271 9.99 0.74 1.17
CA ALA A 271 8.56 1.04 1.04
C ALA A 271 8.02 0.58 -0.33
N HIS A 272 6.84 1.02 -0.73
CA HIS A 272 6.11 0.51 -1.90
C HIS A 272 6.92 0.67 -3.20
N HIS A 273 7.30 -0.45 -3.81
CA HIS A 273 8.03 -0.59 -5.07
C HIS A 273 9.18 0.41 -5.29
N ILE A 274 10.00 0.65 -4.26
CA ILE A 274 11.11 1.61 -4.32
C ILE A 274 12.18 1.23 -5.37
N ASP A 275 12.34 -0.07 -5.66
CA ASP A 275 13.19 -0.62 -6.71
C ASP A 275 12.84 -0.07 -8.10
N LEU A 276 11.58 0.23 -8.38
CA LEU A 276 11.13 0.78 -9.67
C LEU A 276 11.33 2.29 -9.81
N ARG A 277 11.68 2.99 -8.73
CA ARG A 277 11.92 4.45 -8.80
C ARG A 277 13.21 4.76 -9.59
N PRO A 278 13.33 5.97 -10.17
CA PRO A 278 14.59 6.42 -10.75
C PRO A 278 15.72 6.37 -9.70
N SER A 279 16.93 6.07 -10.14
CA SER A 279 18.08 6.09 -9.23
C SER A 279 18.43 7.52 -8.82
N THR A 280 18.81 7.67 -7.56
CA THR A 280 19.21 8.93 -6.96
C THR A 280 20.52 8.77 -6.17
N PRO A 281 21.29 9.86 -5.95
CA PRO A 281 22.43 9.81 -5.03
C PRO A 281 22.05 9.49 -3.57
N GLY A 282 20.77 9.59 -3.21
CA GLY A 282 20.24 9.23 -1.89
C GLY A 282 19.78 7.78 -1.79
N ASP A 283 19.95 6.96 -2.84
CA ASP A 283 19.61 5.54 -2.77
C ASP A 283 20.54 4.82 -1.78
N PRO A 284 20.00 4.05 -0.81
CA PRO A 284 20.82 3.26 0.09
C PRO A 284 21.49 2.10 -0.65
N ASP A 285 22.64 1.63 -0.13
CA ASP A 285 23.43 0.55 -0.75
C ASP A 285 22.59 -0.72 -1.01
N TRP A 286 21.67 -1.06 -0.10
CA TRP A 286 20.80 -2.23 -0.26
C TRP A 286 19.88 -2.10 -1.48
N LEU A 287 19.40 -0.89 -1.80
CA LEU A 287 18.54 -0.63 -2.95
C LEU A 287 19.32 -0.75 -4.26
N ILE A 288 20.55 -0.22 -4.26
CA ILE A 288 21.48 -0.36 -5.40
C ILE A 288 21.76 -1.84 -5.66
N GLN A 289 22.04 -2.62 -4.61
CA GLN A 289 22.30 -4.06 -4.70
C GLN A 289 21.08 -4.86 -5.17
N GLN A 290 19.88 -4.51 -4.69
CA GLN A 290 18.63 -5.13 -5.12
C GLN A 290 18.42 -4.92 -6.63
N ARG A 291 18.48 -3.67 -7.11
CA ARG A 291 18.33 -3.35 -8.54
C ARG A 291 19.40 -4.04 -9.40
N ALA A 292 20.64 -4.11 -8.91
CA ALA A 292 21.71 -4.83 -9.59
C ALA A 292 21.39 -6.33 -9.73
N THR A 293 20.78 -6.93 -8.69
CA THR A 293 20.33 -8.33 -8.70
C THR A 293 19.18 -8.54 -9.68
N GLU A 294 18.17 -7.65 -9.68
CA GLU A 294 17.05 -7.67 -10.62
C GLU A 294 17.55 -7.62 -12.07
N ILE A 295 18.43 -6.66 -12.38
CA ILE A 295 19.02 -6.51 -13.72
C ILE A 295 19.80 -7.75 -14.12
N LYS A 296 20.58 -8.34 -13.20
CA LYS A 296 21.35 -9.57 -13.47
C LYS A 296 20.42 -10.73 -13.86
N LEU A 297 19.33 -10.92 -13.12
CA LEU A 297 18.35 -11.97 -13.40
C LEU A 297 17.64 -11.72 -14.74
N ILE A 298 17.17 -10.50 -14.99
CA ILE A 298 16.49 -10.12 -16.23
C ILE A 298 17.40 -10.31 -17.45
N ARG A 299 18.67 -9.89 -17.36
CA ARG A 299 19.67 -10.12 -18.43
C ARG A 299 19.87 -11.61 -18.69
N GLY A 300 19.98 -12.41 -17.63
CA GLY A 300 20.07 -13.88 -17.75
C GLY A 300 18.93 -14.47 -18.57
N TRP A 301 17.68 -14.06 -18.30
CA TRP A 301 16.51 -14.54 -19.05
C TRP A 301 16.53 -14.14 -20.53
N ILE A 302 16.96 -12.90 -20.83
CA ILE A 302 17.08 -12.40 -22.22
C ILE A 302 18.16 -13.19 -22.97
N ASP A 303 19.29 -13.45 -22.33
CA ASP A 303 20.41 -14.18 -22.91
C ASP A 303 20.04 -15.65 -23.18
N ASP A 304 19.37 -16.31 -22.23
CA ASP A 304 18.86 -17.68 -22.38
C ASP A 304 17.88 -17.79 -23.54
N TYR A 305 16.93 -16.86 -23.62
CA TYR A 305 15.97 -16.80 -24.72
C TYR A 305 16.67 -16.62 -26.08
N SER A 306 17.64 -15.70 -26.14
CA SER A 306 18.40 -15.42 -27.35
C SER A 306 19.18 -16.65 -27.81
N ARG A 307 19.88 -17.34 -26.91
CA ARG A 307 20.60 -18.60 -27.21
C ARG A 307 19.67 -19.68 -27.74
N ALA A 308 18.52 -19.90 -27.09
CA ALA A 308 17.55 -20.91 -27.52
C ALA A 308 16.99 -20.64 -28.92
N LYS A 309 16.78 -19.36 -29.27
CA LYS A 309 16.32 -18.96 -30.62
C LYS A 309 17.39 -19.19 -31.69
N HIS A 310 18.64 -18.86 -31.40
CA HIS A 310 19.75 -19.08 -32.34
C HIS A 310 19.99 -20.59 -32.60
N GLN A 311 19.94 -21.43 -31.56
CA GLN A 311 20.04 -22.88 -31.73
C GLN A 311 18.93 -23.44 -32.62
N LYS A 312 17.67 -22.99 -32.47
CA LYS A 312 16.57 -23.41 -33.34
C LYS A 312 16.77 -23.00 -34.81
N SER A 313 17.41 -21.86 -35.08
CA SER A 313 17.70 -21.44 -36.46
C SER A 313 18.82 -22.25 -37.13
N THR A 314 19.80 -22.73 -36.36
CA THR A 314 20.90 -23.55 -36.89
C THR A 314 20.52 -25.00 -37.16
N PHE A 315 19.46 -25.53 -36.52
CA PHE A 315 18.95 -26.89 -36.79
C PHE A 315 17.96 -26.96 -37.97
N ASN A 316 17.45 -25.80 -38.43
CA ASN A 316 16.51 -25.70 -39.56
C ASN A 316 17.18 -25.26 -40.88
N MET A 317 18.52 -25.20 -40.91
CA MET A 317 19.34 -25.05 -42.12
C MET A 317 20.07 -26.37 -42.39
#